data_AF-A0A8J6R0V2-F1
#
_entry.id   AF-A0A8J6R0V2-F1
#
_cell.length_a   1.000
_cell.length_b   1.000
_cell.length_c   1.000
_cell.angle_alpha   90.00
_cell.angle_beta   90.00
_cell.angle_gamma   90.00
#
_symmetry.space_group_name_H-M   'P 1'
#
loop_
_entity.id
_entity.type
_entity.pdbx_description
1 polymer ?
#
loop_
_entity_poly.entity_id
_entity_poly.type
_entity_poly.pdbx_seq_one_letter_code
_entity_poly.pdbx_strand_id
1 'polypeptide(L)' 'MTQEETQRYWQTMRKAMERAGDTTSAIYQRALEITQGRPDPIDTSSEPR' A
#
# COMPACT_ATOMS: atom_id res chain seq x y z
N MET A 1 5.25 12.28 -6.88
CA MET A 1 5.60 11.47 -5.71
C MET A 1 6.72 10.54 -6.13
N THR A 2 7.85 10.58 -5.44
CA THR A 2 8.96 9.65 -5.69
C THR A 2 8.62 8.26 -5.15
N GLN A 3 9.31 7.23 -5.62
CA GLN A 3 9.15 5.87 -5.09
C GLN A 3 9.38 5.81 -3.56
N GLU A 4 10.35 6.59 -3.06
CA GLU A 4 10.63 6.71 -1.62
C GLU A 4 9.48 7.35 -0.84
N GLU A 5 8.87 8.41 -1.38
CA GLU A 5 7.71 9.07 -0.78
C GLU A 5 6.50 8.13 -0.73
N THR A 6 6.24 7.39 -1.81
CA THR A 6 5.18 6.39 -1.88
C THR A 6 5.41 5.28 -0.85
N GLN A 7 6.63 4.76 -0.75
CA GLN A 7 6.95 3.70 0.21
C GLN A 7 6.78 4.18 1.66
N ARG A 8 7.26 5.40 1.98
CA ARG A 8 7.10 5.99 3.31
C ARG A 8 5.63 6.22 3.66
N TYR A 9 4.83 6.69 2.70
CA TYR A 9 3.39 6.88 2.89
C TYR A 9 2.69 5.57 3.25
N TRP A 10 2.87 4.51 2.45
CA TRP A 10 2.22 3.22 2.69
C TRP A 10 2.75 2.52 3.95
N GLN A 11 4.01 2.73 4.31
CA GLN A 11 4.55 2.24 5.57
C GLN A 11 3.90 2.90 6.79
N THR A 12 3.64 4.21 6.70
CA THR A 12 2.94 4.95 7.76
C THR A 12 1.49 4.48 7.88
N MET A 13 0.81 4.29 6.74
CA MET A 13 -0.55 3.78 6.69
C MET A 13 -0.67 2.38 7.30
N ARG A 14 0.18 1.43 6.88
CA ARG A 14 0.20 0.06 7.44
C ARG A 14 0.32 0.09 8.97
N LYS A 15 1.27 0.86 9.51
CA LYS A 15 1.48 0.98 10.96
C LYS A 15 0.29 1.58 11.69
N ALA A 16 -0.40 2.55 11.10
CA ALA A 16 -1.60 3.14 11.70
C ALA A 16 -2.74 2.11 11.78
N MET A 17 -2.91 1.31 10.73
CA MET A 17 -3.94 0.27 10.66
C MET A 17 -3.63 -0.89 11.62
N GLU A 18 -2.37 -1.29 11.76
CA GLU A 18 -1.93 -2.28 12.76
C GLU A 18 -2.27 -1.82 14.19
N ARG A 19 -2.05 -0.55 14.50
CA ARG A 19 -2.41 0.03 15.80
C ARG A 19 -3.92 0.09 16.03
N ALA A 20 -4.69 0.27 14.96
CA ALA A 20 -6.15 0.26 15.00
C ALA A 20 -6.74 -1.16 15.04
N GLY A 21 -5.93 -2.20 14.78
CA GLY A 21 -6.40 -3.58 14.66
C GLY A 21 -7.08 -3.90 13.32
N ASP A 22 -7.06 -2.98 12.35
CA ASP A 22 -7.63 -3.19 11.02
C ASP A 22 -6.61 -3.84 10.08
N THR A 23 -6.43 -5.15 10.23
CA THR A 23 -5.46 -5.95 9.44
C THR A 23 -6.12 -6.77 8.33
N THR A 24 -7.42 -6.62 8.14
CA THR A 24 -8.19 -7.41 7.16
C THR A 24 -8.77 -6.58 6.03
N SER A 25 -8.79 -5.24 6.15
CA SER A 25 -9.28 -4.38 5.09
C SER A 25 -8.41 -4.41 3.83
N ALA A 26 -9.03 -4.15 2.68
CA ALA A 26 -8.34 -4.11 1.38
C ALA A 26 -7.21 -3.06 1.35
N ILE A 27 -7.36 -1.97 2.10
CA ILE A 27 -6.34 -0.91 2.21
C ILE A 27 -5.12 -1.43 2.98
N TYR A 28 -5.31 -2.23 4.02
CA TYR A 28 -4.20 -2.86 4.75
C TYR A 28 -3.41 -3.80 3.85
N GLN A 29 -4.12 -4.66 3.10
CA GLN A 29 -3.51 -5.59 2.15
C GLN A 29 -2.73 -4.83 1.07
N ARG A 30 -3.29 -3.75 0.51
CA ARG A 30 -2.57 -2.87 -0.43
C ARG A 30 -1.32 -2.27 0.18
N ALA A 31 -1.40 -1.71 1.39
CA ALA A 31 -0.26 -1.13 2.09
C ALA A 31 0.84 -2.18 2.38
N LEU A 32 0.44 -3.42 2.70
CA LEU A 32 1.34 -4.54 2.91
C LEU A 32 2.11 -4.90 1.64
N GLU A 33 1.42 -5.11 0.52
CA GLU A 33 2.04 -5.46 -0.76
C GLU A 33 3.03 -4.38 -1.23
N ILE A 34 2.63 -3.10 -1.21
CA ILE A 34 3.49 -1.98 -1.63
C ILE A 34 4.72 -1.84 -0.73
N THR A 35 4.55 -1.99 0.59
CA THR A 35 5.69 -1.89 1.53
C THR A 35 6.64 -3.08 1.46
N GLN A 36 6.19 -4.21 0.92
CA GLN A 36 7.02 -5.38 0.60
C GLN A 36 7.68 -5.28 -0.79
N GLY A 37 7.48 -4.18 -1.51
CA GLY A 37 8.01 -3.97 -2.86
C GLY A 37 7.26 -4.76 -3.94
N ARG A 38 6.06 -5.26 -3.63
CA ARG A 38 5.18 -5.89 -4.61
C ARG A 38 4.35 -4.82 -5.33
N PRO A 39 3.90 -5.10 -6.56
CA PRO A 39 3.02 -4.18 -7.29
C PRO A 39 1.78 -3.84 -6.48
N ASP A 40 1.30 -2.61 -6.63
CA ASP A 40 0.05 -2.21 -6.01
C ASP A 40 -1.11 -3.05 -6.59
N PRO A 41 -1.82 -3.85 -5.77
CA PRO A 41 -2.86 -4.76 -6.25
C PRO A 41 -4.10 -4.04 -6.81
N ILE A 42 -4.27 -2.74 -6.53
CA ILE A 42 -5.40 -1.92 -6.98
C ILE A 42 -4.96 -0.91 -8.05
N ASP A 43 -3.65 -0.81 -8.34
CA ASP A 43 -3.18 0.03 -9.44
C ASP A 43 -3.50 -0.65 -10.78
N THR A 44 -4.73 -0.43 -11.24
CA THR A 44 -5.22 -0.85 -12.54
C THR A 44 -4.70 0.03 -13.68
N SER A 45 -3.56 0.72 -13.51
CA SER A 45 -2.81 1.37 -14.60
C SER A 45 -2.22 0.35 -15.61
N SER A 46 -2.87 -0.80 -15.79
CA SER A 46 -2.95 -1.52 -17.05
C SER A 46 -4.05 -0.89 -17.91
N GLU A 47 -3.93 0.39 -18.26
CA GLU A 47 -4.59 0.88 -19.47
C GLU A 47 -3.72 0.42 -20.65
N PRO A 48 -4.21 -0.44 -21.57
CA PRO A 48 -3.55 -0.58 -22.85
C PRO A 48 -3.70 0.76 -23.58
N ARG A 49 -2.59 1.44 -23.84
CA ARG A 49 -2.54 2.48 -24.89
C ARG A 49 -2.42 1.82 -26.25
#